data_AF-A0AA88XLJ0-F1
#
_entry.id   AF-A0AA88XLJ0-F1
#
_cell.length_a   1.000
_cell.length_b   1.000
_cell.length_c   1.000
_cell.angle_alpha   90.00
_cell.angle_beta   90.00
_cell.angle_gamma   90.00
#
_symmetry.space_group_name_H-M   'P 1'
#
loop_
_entity.id
_entity.type
_entity.pdbx_description
1 polymer ?
#
loop_
_entity_poly.entity_id
_entity_poly.type
_entity_poly.pdbx_seq_one_letter_code
_entity_poly.pdbx_strand_id
1 'polypeptide(L)'
;MADAKSRECEILDKVTDGKTKPMEGQGGGKKKEKKEKKAKTKEGQSASQDKGQGQNASQDKGQGEQNDSVGEVKSKPKLTKAERREIQERQRAEKEARKAAAAAGGSKDAPQAAAPGTLQLQNQVLFKAVAAATAAKKNEPKRVPDSIKADDAETQKRVAKKLEKQHIPQRTSAQRKVRLFNHLHQYEREVSLTQSLPFSSTGIHPVIVRLGLQYAEGVISGSNARCLAMLAAFKQVIRDYVTPPQKELSRDLEAKIKPYITFLNQCRLLSVSMGNAIKYLKYHITRTPNDIGDIEAKQQLLNHIDSFIKERILLAADAISKYVKDEKKIVDGDVIVVFSCSSIVKRVICDAHNQGRKFRVIVVDARPKMEGKEMLRRLVRRGITCSYVLMNAASYAMQEATKVFLGAHAMLANGCLMSRVGTSLIAMIAKSCNVPVMVCCETYKFSERGQTDSFVFNELGDPDDLVHIGNKESYLSDWRDHSSLTLLNLVYDVTPPEFISLVITELGLIPCTSVPVVLRMKQAEISDT
;
A
#
# COMPACT_ATOMS: atom_id res chain seq x y z
N MET A 1 -26.00 9.38 0.87
CA MET A 1 -24.66 8.77 1.00
C MET A 1 -23.50 9.77 1.07
N ALA A 2 -23.56 10.96 0.43
CA ALA A 2 -22.50 11.98 0.52
C ALA A 2 -22.32 12.58 1.93
N ASP A 3 -23.40 12.67 2.71
CA ASP A 3 -23.41 13.32 4.02
C ASP A 3 -22.77 12.46 5.15
N ALA A 4 -22.82 11.14 5.02
CA ALA A 4 -22.21 10.21 5.98
C ALA A 4 -20.67 10.16 5.86
N LYS A 5 -20.14 10.22 4.62
CA LYS A 5 -18.69 10.34 4.36
C LYS A 5 -18.13 11.70 4.83
N SER A 6 -18.95 12.75 4.85
CA SER A 6 -18.55 14.09 5.33
C SER A 6 -18.38 14.16 6.85
N ARG A 7 -19.20 13.43 7.63
CA ARG A 7 -19.17 13.49 9.11
C ARG A 7 -18.00 12.72 9.73
N GLU A 8 -17.51 11.64 9.09
CA GLU A 8 -16.36 10.88 9.60
C GLU A 8 -15.00 11.55 9.30
N CYS A 9 -14.85 12.27 8.18
CA CYS A 9 -13.67 13.09 7.91
C CYS A 9 -13.54 14.28 8.88
N GLU A 10 -14.65 14.84 9.37
CA GLU A 10 -14.64 15.92 10.36
C GLU A 10 -14.15 15.47 11.75
N ILE A 11 -14.34 14.20 12.13
CA ILE A 11 -13.80 13.67 13.40
C ILE A 11 -12.27 13.55 13.33
N LEU A 12 -11.72 13.19 12.16
CA LEU A 12 -10.27 13.14 11.95
C LEU A 12 -9.66 14.55 11.79
N ASP A 13 -10.37 15.49 11.16
CA ASP A 13 -9.94 16.90 11.10
C ASP A 13 -9.97 17.55 12.51
N LYS A 14 -10.86 17.13 13.43
CA LYS A 14 -10.86 17.55 14.84
C LYS A 14 -9.70 16.99 15.66
N VAL A 15 -9.12 15.86 15.26
CA VAL A 15 -7.88 15.33 15.87
C VAL A 15 -6.65 16.08 15.35
N THR A 16 -6.70 16.62 14.13
CA THR A 16 -5.60 17.44 13.57
C THR A 16 -5.68 18.93 13.92
N ASP A 17 -6.87 19.48 14.11
CA ASP A 17 -7.08 20.86 14.54
C ASP A 17 -7.10 20.89 16.07
N GLY A 18 -5.92 20.97 16.69
CA GLY A 18 -5.73 21.01 18.15
C GLY A 18 -6.40 22.20 18.84
N LYS A 19 -7.70 22.13 19.09
CA LYS A 19 -8.43 23.03 20.00
C LYS A 19 -9.42 22.25 20.86
N THR A 20 -8.94 21.73 21.99
CA THR A 20 -9.79 21.41 23.15
C THR A 20 -9.93 22.67 24.00
N LYS A 21 -11.10 23.30 24.00
CA LYS A 21 -11.57 24.11 25.14
C LYS A 21 -12.60 23.28 25.92
N PRO A 22 -12.55 23.25 27.26
CA PRO A 22 -13.53 22.53 28.06
C PRO A 22 -14.87 23.27 28.01
N MET A 23 -15.96 22.56 27.70
CA MET A 23 -17.31 23.11 27.89
C MET A 23 -17.77 22.78 29.32
N GLU A 24 -17.96 23.83 30.09
CA GLU A 24 -18.67 23.83 31.37
C GLU A 24 -20.12 23.41 31.18
N GLY A 25 -20.65 22.68 32.16
CA GLY A 25 -22.00 22.15 32.15
C GLY A 25 -23.05 23.22 32.45
N GLN A 26 -24.19 23.08 31.79
CA GLN A 26 -25.48 23.51 32.32
C GLN A 26 -26.51 22.41 32.03
N GLY A 27 -27.12 21.93 33.11
CA GLY A 27 -28.21 20.98 33.07
C GLY A 27 -29.57 21.64 32.86
N GLY A 28 -30.58 20.79 32.64
CA GLY A 28 -31.97 21.09 32.95
C GLY A 28 -32.97 20.81 31.82
N GLY A 29 -33.86 19.83 32.04
CA GLY A 29 -35.28 20.05 31.76
C GLY A 29 -36.01 19.23 30.69
N LYS A 30 -36.48 18.04 31.09
CA LYS A 30 -37.87 17.52 30.95
C LYS A 30 -38.57 17.35 29.56
N LYS A 31 -38.81 16.05 29.27
CA LYS A 31 -40.11 15.33 29.10
C LYS A 31 -41.08 15.60 27.92
N LYS A 32 -41.58 14.46 27.41
CA LYS A 32 -42.79 14.14 26.59
C LYS A 32 -42.63 14.42 25.08
N GLU A 33 -43.03 13.56 24.15
CA GLU A 33 -44.29 12.79 24.09
C GLU A 33 -44.20 11.56 23.14
N LYS A 34 -45.17 10.65 23.24
CA LYS A 34 -45.25 9.30 22.65
C LYS A 34 -46.55 9.18 21.82
N LYS A 35 -46.58 8.23 20.87
CA LYS A 35 -47.73 7.70 20.07
C LYS A 35 -48.04 8.51 18.79
N GLU A 36 -48.53 7.97 17.67
CA GLU A 36 -49.10 6.70 17.20
C GLU A 36 -49.10 6.83 15.63
N LYS A 37 -49.00 5.84 14.74
CA LYS A 37 -50.00 4.81 14.40
C LYS A 37 -49.48 3.96 13.21
N LYS A 38 -49.65 2.64 13.30
CA LYS A 38 -49.69 1.66 12.21
C LYS A 38 -51.15 1.51 11.76
N ALA A 39 -51.42 1.27 10.48
CA ALA A 39 -52.26 0.14 10.02
C ALA A 39 -52.52 0.14 8.49
N LYS A 40 -52.72 -1.10 8.01
CA LYS A 40 -53.42 -1.61 6.82
C LYS A 40 -52.62 -1.90 5.55
N THR A 41 -52.84 -3.00 4.80
CA THR A 41 -53.37 -4.38 5.01
C THR A 41 -52.96 -5.16 3.74
N LYS A 42 -52.70 -6.46 3.86
CA LYS A 42 -52.51 -7.44 2.77
C LYS A 42 -53.85 -8.06 2.35
N GLU A 43 -54.05 -8.30 1.05
CA GLU A 43 -54.77 -9.44 0.43
C GLU A 43 -54.08 -9.68 -0.94
N GLY A 44 -53.92 -10.87 -1.52
CA GLY A 44 -54.43 -12.20 -1.21
C GLY A 44 -53.57 -13.30 -1.86
N GLN A 45 -53.90 -14.54 -1.52
CA GLN A 45 -53.31 -15.80 -2.00
C GLN A 45 -54.04 -16.30 -3.25
N SER A 46 -53.37 -17.09 -4.09
CA SER A 46 -53.89 -18.39 -4.53
C SER A 46 -52.77 -19.28 -5.08
N ALA A 47 -52.93 -20.58 -4.84
CA ALA A 47 -52.00 -21.66 -5.12
C ALA A 47 -52.44 -22.46 -6.35
N SER A 48 -51.51 -23.20 -6.96
CA SER A 48 -51.78 -24.55 -7.49
C SER A 48 -50.48 -25.33 -7.64
N GLN A 49 -50.50 -26.55 -7.10
CA GLN A 49 -49.57 -27.65 -7.33
C GLN A 49 -49.93 -28.34 -8.65
N ASP A 50 -48.97 -28.95 -9.34
CA ASP A 50 -49.12 -30.37 -9.69
C ASP A 50 -47.77 -31.09 -9.86
N LYS A 51 -47.81 -32.39 -9.56
CA LYS A 51 -46.73 -33.37 -9.48
C LYS A 51 -46.47 -34.04 -10.84
N GLY A 52 -45.30 -34.67 -10.96
CA GLY A 52 -45.05 -35.71 -11.97
C GLY A 52 -43.73 -36.45 -11.71
N GLN A 53 -43.83 -37.63 -11.09
CA GLN A 53 -42.76 -38.62 -10.93
C GLN A 53 -42.48 -39.37 -12.25
N GLY A 54 -41.27 -39.90 -12.40
CA GLY A 54 -40.95 -40.91 -13.41
C GLY A 54 -39.54 -41.48 -13.23
N GLN A 55 -39.43 -42.59 -12.52
CA GLN A 55 -38.28 -43.50 -12.56
C GLN A 55 -38.42 -44.42 -13.80
N ASN A 56 -37.32 -44.76 -14.46
CA ASN A 56 -37.05 -46.15 -14.82
C ASN A 56 -35.61 -46.38 -15.27
N ALA A 57 -35.06 -47.50 -14.80
CA ALA A 57 -33.81 -48.10 -15.19
C ALA A 57 -34.02 -49.08 -16.36
N SER A 58 -33.00 -49.27 -17.19
CA SER A 58 -32.78 -50.53 -17.91
C SER A 58 -31.30 -50.65 -18.29
N GLN A 59 -30.69 -51.75 -17.86
CA GLN A 59 -29.46 -52.31 -18.41
C GLN A 59 -29.81 -53.07 -19.70
N ASP A 60 -28.91 -53.10 -20.69
CA ASP A 60 -28.44 -54.38 -21.25
C ASP A 60 -27.08 -54.27 -21.94
N LYS A 61 -26.41 -55.42 -22.01
CA LYS A 61 -25.00 -55.72 -22.28
C LYS A 61 -24.74 -56.18 -23.73
N GLY A 62 -23.45 -56.12 -24.08
CA GLY A 62 -22.74 -56.96 -25.07
C GLY A 62 -21.33 -56.37 -25.28
N GLN A 63 -20.26 -56.82 -24.59
CA GLN A 63 -19.34 -57.94 -24.91
C GLN A 63 -18.87 -57.95 -26.38
N GLY A 64 -17.57 -57.97 -26.72
CA GLY A 64 -16.34 -58.12 -25.92
C GLY A 64 -15.04 -57.97 -26.74
N GLU A 65 -13.94 -58.37 -26.10
CA GLU A 65 -12.52 -58.53 -26.53
C GLU A 65 -11.60 -57.29 -26.38
N GLN A 66 -10.92 -57.14 -25.23
CA GLN A 66 -9.64 -57.75 -24.79
C GLN A 66 -8.39 -57.25 -25.54
N ASN A 67 -7.59 -56.43 -24.84
CA ASN A 67 -6.16 -56.68 -24.68
C ASN A 67 -5.63 -55.97 -23.42
N ASP A 68 -5.13 -56.78 -22.49
CA ASP A 68 -4.50 -56.41 -21.23
C ASP A 68 -3.08 -55.86 -21.45
N SER A 69 -2.72 -54.82 -20.70
CA SER A 69 -1.34 -54.64 -20.24
C SER A 69 -1.33 -53.83 -18.93
N VAL A 70 -1.03 -54.54 -17.84
CA VAL A 70 -0.88 -54.06 -16.46
C VAL A 70 0.37 -53.18 -16.33
N GLY A 71 0.24 -52.00 -15.73
CA GLY A 71 1.34 -51.10 -15.37
C GLY A 71 1.34 -50.74 -13.89
N GLU A 72 2.21 -51.40 -13.12
CA GLU A 72 2.45 -51.20 -11.69
C GLU A 72 2.86 -49.77 -11.30
N VAL A 73 2.31 -49.30 -10.18
CA VAL A 73 2.74 -48.10 -9.45
C VAL A 73 4.04 -48.39 -8.68
N LYS A 74 5.19 -47.89 -9.16
CA LYS A 74 6.46 -47.98 -8.41
C LYS A 74 6.61 -46.84 -7.39
N SER A 75 6.59 -47.21 -6.10
CA SER A 75 7.04 -46.40 -4.97
C SER A 75 8.58 -46.23 -4.96
N LYS A 76 9.09 -45.02 -4.73
CA LYS A 76 10.54 -44.75 -4.57
C LYS A 76 11.08 -45.36 -3.26
N PRO A 77 12.26 -46.03 -3.24
CA PRO A 77 12.83 -46.57 -2.02
C PRO A 77 13.46 -45.48 -1.15
N LYS A 78 13.31 -45.60 0.18
CA LYS A 78 13.96 -44.73 1.18
C LYS A 78 15.37 -45.27 1.47
N LEU A 79 16.41 -44.46 1.19
CA LEU A 79 17.81 -44.71 1.55
C LEU A 79 17.96 -45.07 3.03
N THR A 80 18.72 -46.13 3.31
CA THR A 80 18.97 -46.67 4.65
C THR A 80 19.90 -45.77 5.48
N LYS A 81 19.91 -45.96 6.80
CA LYS A 81 20.69 -45.12 7.74
C LYS A 81 22.21 -45.26 7.55
N ALA A 82 22.67 -46.40 7.03
CA ALA A 82 24.08 -46.67 6.73
C ALA A 82 24.55 -45.86 5.51
N GLU A 83 23.80 -45.89 4.42
CA GLU A 83 24.11 -45.14 3.19
C GLU A 83 24.14 -43.61 3.43
N ARG A 84 23.31 -43.10 4.35
CA ARG A 84 23.33 -41.68 4.73
C ARG A 84 24.58 -41.27 5.52
N ARG A 85 25.14 -42.19 6.31
CA ARG A 85 26.38 -41.94 7.07
C ARG A 85 27.59 -41.93 6.16
N GLU A 86 27.68 -42.87 5.22
CA GLU A 86 28.77 -42.89 4.23
C GLU A 86 28.79 -41.64 3.35
N ILE A 87 27.62 -41.16 2.90
CA ILE A 87 27.53 -39.91 2.13
C ILE A 87 27.98 -38.71 2.98
N GLN A 88 27.68 -38.72 4.29
CA GLN A 88 28.05 -37.62 5.19
C GLN A 88 29.54 -37.62 5.54
N GLU A 89 30.16 -38.80 5.69
CA GLU A 89 31.61 -38.94 5.89
C GLU A 89 32.39 -38.57 4.63
N ARG A 90 31.91 -39.00 3.45
CA ARG A 90 32.52 -38.64 2.17
C ARG A 90 32.48 -37.12 1.93
N GLN A 91 31.39 -36.45 2.32
CA GLN A 91 31.28 -34.98 2.27
C GLN A 91 32.16 -34.25 3.29
N ARG A 92 32.46 -34.85 4.45
CA ARG A 92 33.40 -34.27 5.42
C ARG A 92 34.84 -34.37 4.93
N ALA A 93 35.24 -35.54 4.42
CA ALA A 93 36.57 -35.76 3.85
C ALA A 93 36.86 -34.80 2.68
N GLU A 94 35.87 -34.59 1.80
CA GLU A 94 36.00 -33.66 0.67
C GLU A 94 36.13 -32.19 1.12
N LYS A 95 35.49 -31.82 2.23
CA LYS A 95 35.55 -30.46 2.80
C LYS A 95 36.87 -30.20 3.53
N GLU A 96 37.44 -31.22 4.16
CA GLU A 96 38.78 -31.16 4.77
C GLU A 96 39.88 -31.09 3.70
N ALA A 97 39.80 -31.90 2.64
CA ALA A 97 40.73 -31.83 1.51
C ALA A 97 40.72 -30.44 0.85
N ARG A 98 39.55 -29.83 0.72
CA ARG A 98 39.39 -28.49 0.16
C ARG A 98 39.92 -27.37 1.06
N LYS A 99 39.91 -27.56 2.38
CA LYS A 99 40.55 -26.63 3.34
C LYS A 99 42.06 -26.78 3.35
N ALA A 100 42.58 -28.00 3.22
CA ALA A 100 44.02 -28.26 3.11
C ALA A 100 44.62 -27.63 1.84
N ALA A 101 43.91 -27.71 0.71
CA ALA A 101 44.33 -27.08 -0.55
C ALA A 101 44.33 -25.54 -0.49
N ALA A 102 43.48 -24.93 0.34
CA ALA A 102 43.40 -23.47 0.48
C ALA A 102 44.50 -22.88 1.39
N ALA A 103 45.15 -23.71 2.22
CA ALA A 103 46.19 -23.28 3.17
C ALA A 103 47.61 -23.28 2.59
N ALA A 104 47.84 -23.83 1.40
CA ALA A 104 49.17 -24.01 0.80
C ALA A 104 49.58 -22.94 -0.24
N GLY A 105 48.78 -21.89 -0.45
CA GLY A 105 49.05 -20.86 -1.46
C GLY A 105 49.59 -19.55 -0.87
N GLY A 106 50.91 -19.44 -0.65
CA GLY A 106 51.57 -18.21 -0.22
C GLY A 106 53.01 -18.05 -0.69
N SER A 107 53.26 -16.97 -1.46
CA SER A 107 54.52 -16.23 -1.71
C SER A 107 55.40 -16.49 -2.97
N LYS A 108 55.51 -15.39 -3.76
CA LYS A 108 56.67 -14.67 -4.37
C LYS A 108 57.35 -15.03 -5.73
N ASP A 109 57.44 -13.95 -6.53
CA ASP A 109 58.47 -13.46 -7.49
C ASP A 109 58.64 -14.02 -8.94
N ALA A 110 58.95 -13.07 -9.86
CA ALA A 110 58.83 -13.05 -11.34
C ALA A 110 60.06 -13.63 -12.13
N PRO A 111 60.15 -13.68 -13.50
CA PRO A 111 60.07 -12.54 -14.46
C PRO A 111 59.42 -12.81 -15.86
N GLN A 112 59.37 -11.74 -16.70
CA GLN A 112 58.74 -11.58 -18.04
C GLN A 112 59.37 -12.40 -19.20
N ALA A 113 58.57 -12.82 -20.21
CA ALA A 113 58.83 -12.69 -21.68
C ALA A 113 57.74 -13.33 -22.60
N ALA A 114 57.34 -12.55 -23.63
CA ALA A 114 56.77 -12.82 -24.97
C ALA A 114 56.02 -14.13 -25.36
N ALA A 115 54.80 -13.98 -25.92
CA ALA A 115 54.42 -14.19 -27.34
C ALA A 115 52.90 -14.50 -27.53
N PRO A 116 52.24 -14.05 -28.62
CA PRO A 116 50.78 -14.07 -28.77
C PRO A 116 50.30 -15.28 -29.58
N GLY A 117 49.29 -15.99 -29.10
CA GLY A 117 48.60 -16.96 -29.96
C GLY A 117 47.89 -18.11 -29.26
N THR A 118 46.96 -17.87 -28.34
CA THR A 118 45.96 -18.90 -27.97
C THR A 118 44.73 -18.33 -27.23
N LEU A 119 44.30 -17.10 -27.54
CA LEU A 119 43.20 -16.43 -26.82
C LEU A 119 41.77 -16.76 -27.30
N GLN A 120 41.57 -17.79 -28.14
CA GLN A 120 40.24 -18.12 -28.68
C GLN A 120 39.64 -19.44 -28.19
N LEU A 121 40.42 -20.34 -27.58
CA LEU A 121 39.88 -21.62 -27.07
C LEU A 121 39.69 -21.65 -25.54
N GLN A 122 40.34 -20.79 -24.77
CA GLN A 122 40.16 -20.73 -23.30
C GLN A 122 38.90 -19.97 -22.86
N ASN A 123 38.38 -19.04 -23.68
CA ASN A 123 37.20 -18.25 -23.32
C ASN A 123 35.88 -19.04 -23.42
N GLN A 124 35.77 -20.06 -24.29
CA GLN A 124 34.55 -20.88 -24.34
C GLN A 124 34.41 -21.86 -23.17
N VAL A 125 35.54 -22.36 -22.64
CA VAL A 125 35.53 -23.30 -21.50
C VAL A 125 35.27 -22.55 -20.19
N LEU A 126 35.79 -21.32 -20.05
CA LEU A 126 35.49 -20.46 -18.89
C LEU A 126 34.01 -20.07 -18.83
N PHE A 127 33.38 -19.73 -19.98
CA PHE A 127 31.96 -19.37 -20.02
C PHE A 127 31.03 -20.55 -19.67
N LYS A 128 31.36 -21.78 -20.09
CA LYS A 128 30.59 -22.98 -19.70
C LYS A 128 30.79 -23.37 -18.24
N ALA A 129 31.99 -23.18 -17.68
CA ALA A 129 32.27 -23.46 -16.27
C ALA A 129 31.57 -22.46 -15.33
N VAL A 130 31.47 -21.18 -15.73
CA VAL A 130 30.74 -20.15 -14.96
C VAL A 130 29.21 -20.36 -15.04
N ALA A 131 28.69 -20.80 -16.20
CA ALA A 131 27.28 -21.15 -16.36
C ALA A 131 26.87 -22.43 -15.61
N ALA A 132 27.76 -23.42 -15.49
CA ALA A 132 27.49 -24.64 -14.72
C ALA A 132 27.60 -24.44 -13.20
N ALA A 133 28.45 -23.52 -12.74
CA ALA A 133 28.61 -23.21 -11.32
C ALA A 133 27.46 -22.37 -10.71
N THR A 134 26.55 -21.84 -11.55
CA THR A 134 25.37 -21.07 -11.11
C THR A 134 24.11 -21.92 -10.89
N ALA A 135 24.17 -23.23 -11.17
CA ALA A 135 23.04 -24.16 -10.95
C ALA A 135 22.93 -24.73 -9.52
N ALA A 136 23.73 -24.25 -8.57
CA ALA A 136 23.60 -24.59 -7.16
C ALA A 136 22.66 -23.60 -6.46
N LYS A 137 21.50 -24.08 -5.99
CA LYS A 137 20.47 -23.35 -5.23
C LYS A 137 21.04 -22.28 -4.30
N LYS A 138 21.16 -21.06 -4.80
CA LYS A 138 21.34 -19.85 -3.99
C LYS A 138 19.97 -19.20 -3.85
N ASN A 139 19.57 -18.96 -2.60
CA ASN A 139 18.56 -17.96 -2.27
C ASN A 139 19.11 -16.59 -2.71
N GLU A 140 19.04 -16.28 -4.00
CA GLU A 140 19.22 -14.91 -4.45
C GLU A 140 18.05 -14.08 -3.93
N PRO A 141 18.30 -12.86 -3.41
CA PRO A 141 17.21 -11.95 -3.09
C PRO A 141 16.40 -11.72 -4.36
N LYS A 142 15.10 -12.07 -4.33
CA LYS A 142 14.22 -11.92 -5.50
C LYS A 142 14.28 -10.47 -5.98
N ARG A 143 14.73 -10.25 -7.22
CA ARG A 143 14.83 -8.92 -7.87
C ARG A 143 13.50 -8.16 -7.88
N VAL A 144 12.38 -8.88 -7.87
CA VAL A 144 11.02 -8.33 -7.79
C VAL A 144 10.24 -9.11 -6.72
N PRO A 145 9.67 -8.43 -5.69
CA PRO A 145 8.82 -9.04 -4.68
C PRO A 145 7.64 -9.85 -5.27
N ASP A 146 7.31 -10.97 -4.61
CA ASP A 146 6.17 -11.83 -4.99
C ASP A 146 4.84 -11.07 -5.03
N SER A 147 4.69 -10.00 -4.26
CA SER A 147 3.48 -9.15 -4.27
C SER A 147 3.24 -8.41 -5.59
N ILE A 148 4.24 -8.36 -6.47
CA ILE A 148 4.22 -7.64 -7.76
C ILE A 148 4.17 -8.63 -8.92
N LYS A 149 4.36 -9.93 -8.70
CA LYS A 149 4.24 -10.95 -9.75
C LYS A 149 2.83 -11.56 -9.71
N ALA A 150 1.80 -10.71 -9.82
CA ALA A 150 0.41 -11.18 -9.71
C ALA A 150 0.02 -12.20 -10.80
N ASP A 151 0.79 -12.32 -11.89
CA ASP A 151 0.50 -13.23 -13.02
C ASP A 151 1.24 -14.56 -12.97
N ASP A 152 2.28 -14.65 -12.16
CA ASP A 152 3.10 -15.85 -12.11
C ASP A 152 2.32 -16.95 -11.38
N ALA A 153 1.98 -18.03 -12.10
CA ALA A 153 1.14 -19.10 -11.57
C ALA A 153 1.74 -19.77 -10.32
N GLU A 154 3.07 -19.83 -10.20
CA GLU A 154 3.73 -20.33 -9.02
C GLU A 154 3.58 -19.36 -7.82
N THR A 155 3.71 -18.06 -8.09
CA THR A 155 3.49 -17.00 -7.11
C THR A 155 2.03 -16.98 -6.63
N GLN A 156 1.05 -17.09 -7.52
CA GLN A 156 -0.37 -17.19 -7.16
C GLN A 156 -0.64 -18.40 -6.26
N LYS A 157 -0.12 -19.59 -6.59
CA LYS A 157 -0.26 -20.79 -5.75
C LYS A 157 0.37 -20.61 -4.37
N ARG A 158 1.54 -19.99 -4.29
CA ARG A 158 2.22 -19.70 -3.01
C ARG A 158 1.44 -18.69 -2.17
N VAL A 159 0.88 -17.65 -2.79
CA VAL A 159 0.05 -16.64 -2.12
C VAL A 159 -1.26 -17.28 -1.64
N ALA A 160 -1.94 -18.05 -2.47
CA ALA A 160 -3.16 -18.79 -2.11
C ALA A 160 -2.93 -19.67 -0.87
N LYS A 161 -1.90 -20.52 -0.90
CA LYS A 161 -1.54 -21.38 0.24
C LYS A 161 -1.19 -20.59 1.50
N LYS A 162 -0.58 -19.42 1.37
CA LYS A 162 -0.28 -18.53 2.51
C LYS A 162 -1.55 -17.91 3.09
N LEU A 163 -2.49 -17.49 2.24
CA LEU A 163 -3.76 -16.91 2.64
C LEU A 163 -4.66 -17.94 3.31
N GLU A 164 -4.77 -19.14 2.74
CA GLU A 164 -5.47 -20.29 3.34
C GLU A 164 -4.92 -20.62 4.73
N LYS A 165 -3.59 -20.71 4.88
CA LYS A 165 -2.93 -20.93 6.18
C LYS A 165 -3.25 -19.83 7.20
N GLN A 166 -3.52 -18.62 6.73
CA GLN A 166 -3.87 -17.47 7.57
C GLN A 166 -5.38 -17.29 7.74
N HIS A 167 -6.21 -18.16 7.19
CA HIS A 167 -7.67 -18.03 7.14
C HIS A 167 -8.13 -16.68 6.55
N ILE A 168 -7.37 -16.17 5.58
CA ILE A 168 -7.68 -14.94 4.84
C ILE A 168 -8.24 -15.34 3.48
N PRO A 169 -9.40 -14.81 3.04
CA PRO A 169 -9.90 -15.09 1.71
C PRO A 169 -8.97 -14.54 0.63
N GLN A 170 -8.81 -15.31 -0.44
CA GLN A 170 -8.12 -14.85 -1.63
C GLN A 170 -9.04 -13.94 -2.45
N ARG A 171 -8.48 -12.88 -3.03
CA ARG A 171 -9.22 -12.02 -3.96
C ARG A 171 -9.56 -12.79 -5.22
N THR A 172 -10.76 -12.57 -5.74
CA THR A 172 -11.08 -12.94 -7.13
C THR A 172 -10.24 -12.08 -8.08
N SER A 173 -9.66 -12.70 -9.10
CA SER A 173 -8.94 -11.99 -10.14
C SER A 173 -9.91 -11.13 -10.95
N ALA A 174 -9.54 -9.88 -11.21
CA ALA A 174 -10.24 -9.02 -12.15
C ALA A 174 -10.43 -9.71 -13.51
N GLN A 175 -11.59 -9.53 -14.13
CA GLN A 175 -11.98 -10.33 -15.29
C GLN A 175 -11.12 -10.00 -16.52
N ARG A 176 -10.80 -8.72 -16.72
CA ARG A 176 -10.02 -8.24 -17.87
C ARG A 176 -9.04 -7.14 -17.48
N LYS A 177 -7.78 -7.52 -17.34
CA LYS A 177 -6.68 -6.60 -17.06
C LYS A 177 -5.98 -6.13 -18.34
N VAL A 178 -5.43 -4.92 -18.28
CA VAL A 178 -4.51 -4.44 -19.33
C VAL A 178 -3.20 -5.20 -19.24
N ARG A 179 -2.73 -5.74 -20.38
CA ARG A 179 -1.53 -6.60 -20.48
C ARG A 179 -0.29 -6.03 -19.79
N LEU A 180 -0.03 -4.73 -19.94
CA LEU A 180 1.12 -4.05 -19.32
C LEU A 180 1.08 -4.04 -17.78
N PHE A 181 -0.11 -4.20 -17.19
CA PHE A 181 -0.36 -4.11 -15.74
C PHE A 181 -0.89 -5.40 -15.15
N ASN A 182 -0.77 -6.53 -15.86
CA ASN A 182 -1.22 -7.83 -15.37
C ASN A 182 -0.59 -8.14 -13.98
N HIS A 183 0.67 -7.73 -13.82
CA HIS A 183 1.49 -7.92 -12.62
C HIS A 183 0.96 -7.16 -11.39
N LEU A 184 0.11 -6.15 -11.60
CA LEU A 184 -0.55 -5.42 -10.53
C LEU A 184 -1.88 -6.08 -10.14
N HIS A 185 -2.20 -6.01 -8.85
CA HIS A 185 -3.51 -6.42 -8.35
C HIS A 185 -4.55 -5.35 -8.69
N GLN A 186 -5.59 -5.73 -9.43
CA GLN A 186 -6.76 -4.89 -9.69
C GLN A 186 -7.90 -5.30 -8.77
N TYR A 187 -8.58 -4.31 -8.20
CA TYR A 187 -9.71 -4.50 -7.31
C TYR A 187 -11.00 -4.08 -8.02
N GLU A 188 -12.04 -4.90 -7.91
CA GLU A 188 -13.40 -4.61 -8.42
C GLU A 188 -14.35 -4.64 -7.21
N ARG A 189 -15.11 -3.56 -6.97
CA ARG A 189 -15.96 -3.46 -5.76
C ARG A 189 -17.10 -4.48 -5.72
N GLU A 190 -17.63 -4.85 -6.89
CA GLU A 190 -18.74 -5.81 -6.99
C GLU A 190 -18.38 -7.19 -6.42
N VAL A 191 -17.08 -7.53 -6.43
CA VAL A 191 -16.55 -8.79 -5.92
C VAL A 191 -15.86 -8.58 -4.56
N SER A 192 -16.52 -7.85 -3.66
CA SER A 192 -15.99 -7.52 -2.34
C SER A 192 -15.65 -8.78 -1.52
N LEU A 193 -14.38 -8.91 -1.11
CA LEU A 193 -13.87 -10.04 -0.29
C LEU A 193 -14.70 -10.34 0.96
N THR A 194 -15.41 -9.33 1.45
CA THR A 194 -16.12 -9.32 2.72
C THR A 194 -17.57 -9.73 2.64
N GLN A 195 -18.13 -9.87 1.43
CA GLN A 195 -19.49 -10.39 1.26
C GLN A 195 -19.59 -11.88 1.66
N SER A 196 -18.48 -12.63 1.53
CA SER A 196 -18.41 -14.06 1.84
C SER A 196 -17.61 -14.39 3.11
N LEU A 197 -17.21 -13.38 3.90
CA LEU A 197 -16.42 -13.58 5.11
C LEU A 197 -17.31 -13.93 6.30
N PRO A 198 -17.24 -15.15 6.87
CA PRO A 198 -17.91 -15.42 8.12
C PRO A 198 -17.14 -14.69 9.22
N PHE A 199 -17.78 -13.66 9.81
CA PHE A 199 -17.16 -12.78 10.81
C PHE A 199 -16.57 -13.51 12.04
N SER A 200 -16.99 -14.75 12.29
CA SER A 200 -16.56 -15.56 13.43
C SER A 200 -15.31 -16.41 13.20
N SER A 201 -14.84 -16.61 11.95
CA SER A 201 -13.91 -17.71 11.61
C SER A 201 -12.51 -17.32 11.15
N THR A 202 -12.19 -16.03 11.02
CA THR A 202 -10.92 -15.62 10.38
C THR A 202 -9.74 -15.40 11.33
N GLY A 203 -9.95 -15.46 12.64
CA GLY A 203 -8.91 -15.10 13.61
C GLY A 203 -8.39 -13.66 13.45
N ILE A 204 -9.07 -12.83 12.64
CA ILE A 204 -8.77 -11.42 12.42
C ILE A 204 -9.55 -10.59 13.44
N HIS A 205 -8.87 -9.63 14.06
CA HIS A 205 -9.49 -8.75 15.03
C HIS A 205 -10.64 -7.91 14.40
N PRO A 206 -11.81 -7.76 15.04
CA PRO A 206 -12.96 -7.05 14.46
C PRO A 206 -12.66 -5.62 14.01
N VAL A 207 -11.80 -4.91 14.74
CA VAL A 207 -11.36 -3.55 14.38
C VAL A 207 -10.57 -3.54 13.06
N ILE A 208 -9.77 -4.59 12.79
CA ILE A 208 -9.01 -4.73 11.56
C ILE A 208 -9.92 -5.06 10.38
N VAL A 209 -10.95 -5.88 10.60
CA VAL A 209 -11.98 -6.17 9.59
C VAL A 209 -12.71 -4.88 9.19
N ARG A 210 -13.17 -4.09 10.17
CA ARG A 210 -13.80 -2.79 9.94
C ARG A 210 -12.90 -1.85 9.14
N LEU A 211 -11.63 -1.75 9.53
CA LEU A 211 -10.67 -0.90 8.84
C LEU A 211 -10.43 -1.36 7.38
N GLY A 212 -10.33 -2.68 7.16
CA GLY A 212 -10.19 -3.26 5.83
C GLY A 212 -11.35 -2.89 4.91
N LEU A 213 -12.59 -2.99 5.41
CA LEU A 213 -13.80 -2.55 4.71
C LEU A 213 -13.74 -1.06 4.32
N GLN A 214 -13.42 -0.19 5.28
CA GLN A 214 -13.30 1.25 5.03
C GLN A 214 -12.22 1.59 3.98
N TYR A 215 -11.15 0.80 3.91
CA TYR A 215 -10.14 0.95 2.86
C TYR A 215 -10.62 0.47 1.50
N ALA A 216 -11.25 -0.70 1.42
CA ALA A 216 -11.76 -1.30 0.19
C ALA A 216 -12.85 -0.44 -0.47
N GLU A 217 -13.74 0.13 0.34
CA GLU A 217 -14.79 1.06 -0.13
C GLU A 217 -14.27 2.47 -0.44
N GLY A 218 -12.99 2.75 -0.12
CA GLY A 218 -12.37 4.05 -0.34
C GLY A 218 -12.89 5.16 0.58
N VAL A 219 -13.58 4.84 1.67
CA VAL A 219 -14.02 5.80 2.69
C VAL A 219 -12.82 6.55 3.27
N ILE A 220 -11.73 5.82 3.57
CA ILE A 220 -10.46 6.40 4.02
C ILE A 220 -9.45 6.29 2.87
N SER A 221 -9.13 7.43 2.23
CA SER A 221 -8.30 7.45 1.01
C SER A 221 -6.95 8.17 1.13
N GLY A 222 -6.83 9.19 1.99
CA GLY A 222 -5.60 9.96 2.14
C GLY A 222 -4.45 9.15 2.79
N SER A 223 -3.20 9.38 2.36
CA SER A 223 -2.02 8.66 2.86
C SER A 223 -1.84 8.78 4.39
N ASN A 224 -2.00 10.00 4.95
CA ASN A 224 -1.95 10.23 6.40
C ASN A 224 -3.14 9.59 7.12
N ALA A 225 -4.36 9.80 6.61
CA ALA A 225 -5.59 9.28 7.22
C ALA A 225 -5.57 7.75 7.29
N ARG A 226 -5.09 7.08 6.24
CA ARG A 226 -4.90 5.62 6.23
C ARG A 226 -3.90 5.20 7.31
N CYS A 227 -2.73 5.82 7.38
CA CYS A 227 -1.73 5.51 8.41
C CYS A 227 -2.26 5.70 9.84
N LEU A 228 -2.94 6.81 10.11
CA LEU A 228 -3.53 7.11 11.42
C LEU A 228 -4.60 6.09 11.81
N ALA A 229 -5.50 5.74 10.90
CA ALA A 229 -6.54 4.74 11.15
C ALA A 229 -5.96 3.34 11.42
N MET A 230 -4.88 2.97 10.71
CA MET A 230 -4.14 1.72 10.94
C MET A 230 -3.50 1.68 12.33
N LEU A 231 -2.79 2.75 12.71
CA LEU A 231 -2.16 2.83 14.03
C LEU A 231 -3.21 2.80 15.15
N ALA A 232 -4.31 3.53 15.00
CA ALA A 232 -5.44 3.48 15.94
C ALA A 232 -6.03 2.06 16.07
N ALA A 233 -6.16 1.33 14.96
CA ALA A 233 -6.61 -0.06 14.97
C ALA A 233 -5.60 -0.98 15.67
N PHE A 234 -4.29 -0.81 15.43
CA PHE A 234 -3.26 -1.57 16.12
C PHE A 234 -3.17 -1.27 17.61
N LYS A 235 -3.45 -0.03 18.05
CA LYS A 235 -3.59 0.26 19.48
C LYS A 235 -4.68 -0.58 20.13
N GLN A 236 -5.85 -0.71 19.49
CA GLN A 236 -6.93 -1.55 20.02
C GLN A 236 -6.53 -3.03 20.03
N VAL A 237 -5.93 -3.51 18.94
CA VAL A 237 -5.40 -4.89 18.88
C VAL A 237 -4.41 -5.18 20.01
N ILE A 238 -3.49 -4.26 20.32
CA ILE A 238 -2.49 -4.45 21.38
C ILE A 238 -3.14 -4.43 22.77
N ARG A 239 -4.15 -3.59 22.99
CA ARG A 239 -4.92 -3.57 24.26
C ARG A 239 -5.69 -4.86 24.48
N ASP A 240 -6.35 -5.36 23.43
CA ASP A 240 -7.18 -6.55 23.48
C ASP A 240 -6.36 -7.85 23.41
N TYR A 241 -5.05 -7.75 23.16
CA TYR A 241 -4.16 -8.90 23.08
C TYR A 241 -3.93 -9.53 24.46
N VAL A 242 -3.93 -10.85 24.52
CA VAL A 242 -3.58 -11.64 25.71
C VAL A 242 -2.50 -12.64 25.32
N THR A 243 -1.40 -12.65 26.08
CA THR A 243 -0.27 -13.54 25.81
C THR A 243 -0.60 -14.95 26.30
N PRO A 244 -0.44 -15.98 25.46
CA PRO A 244 -0.59 -17.36 25.89
C PRO A 244 0.47 -17.74 26.94
N PRO A 245 0.16 -18.58 27.93
CA PRO A 245 1.04 -18.86 29.08
C PRO A 245 2.39 -19.51 28.72
N GLN A 246 2.54 -20.03 27.50
CA GLN A 246 3.77 -20.69 27.02
C GLN A 246 4.55 -19.85 25.99
N LYS A 247 4.16 -18.59 25.78
CA LYS A 247 4.76 -17.74 24.74
C LYS A 247 5.18 -16.41 25.30
N GLU A 248 6.22 -15.84 24.69
CA GLU A 248 6.64 -14.47 24.92
C GLU A 248 5.76 -13.51 24.13
N LEU A 249 5.42 -12.37 24.75
CA LEU A 249 4.58 -11.33 24.15
C LEU A 249 5.18 -10.84 22.83
N SER A 250 6.47 -10.51 22.81
CA SER A 250 7.18 -9.96 21.64
C SER A 250 7.03 -10.86 20.40
N ARG A 251 7.33 -12.15 20.55
CA ARG A 251 7.30 -13.13 19.45
C ARG A 251 5.88 -13.45 18.98
N ASP A 252 4.93 -13.65 19.89
CA ASP A 252 3.57 -14.05 19.51
C ASP A 252 2.75 -12.87 18.99
N LEU A 253 2.93 -11.67 19.55
CA LEU A 253 2.31 -10.45 19.04
C LEU A 253 2.76 -10.13 17.61
N GLU A 254 4.06 -10.24 17.31
CA GLU A 254 4.58 -10.07 15.94
C GLU A 254 3.95 -11.08 14.98
N ALA A 255 3.85 -12.35 15.41
CA ALA A 255 3.23 -13.42 14.63
C ALA A 255 1.74 -13.14 14.36
N LYS A 256 1.03 -12.56 15.33
CA LYS A 256 -0.41 -12.25 15.24
C LYS A 256 -0.72 -11.00 14.41
N ILE A 257 0.16 -10.00 14.41
CA ILE A 257 0.01 -8.79 13.58
C ILE A 257 0.22 -9.09 12.09
N LYS A 258 1.04 -10.07 11.73
CA LYS A 258 1.36 -10.41 10.33
C LYS A 258 0.14 -10.81 9.47
N PRO A 259 -0.80 -11.66 9.94
CA PRO A 259 -2.08 -11.88 9.29
C PRO A 259 -2.90 -10.61 9.12
N TYR A 260 -2.94 -9.72 10.13
CA TYR A 260 -3.71 -8.46 10.06
C TYR A 260 -3.19 -7.54 8.96
N ILE A 261 -1.86 -7.39 8.85
CA ILE A 261 -1.23 -6.63 7.76
C ILE A 261 -1.56 -7.25 6.41
N THR A 262 -1.50 -8.58 6.33
CA THR A 262 -1.80 -9.31 5.09
C THR A 262 -3.25 -9.09 4.68
N PHE A 263 -4.20 -9.18 5.62
CA PHE A 263 -5.62 -8.91 5.39
C PHE A 263 -5.86 -7.47 4.92
N LEU A 264 -5.25 -6.47 5.58
CA LEU A 264 -5.38 -5.07 5.15
C LEU A 264 -4.84 -4.86 3.74
N ASN A 265 -3.70 -5.49 3.39
CA ASN A 265 -3.15 -5.45 2.05
C ASN A 265 -4.08 -6.12 1.00
N GLN A 266 -4.78 -7.18 1.41
CA GLN A 266 -5.85 -7.82 0.62
C GLN A 266 -7.17 -7.04 0.60
N CYS A 267 -7.36 -6.02 1.42
CA CYS A 267 -8.47 -5.07 1.25
C CYS A 267 -8.08 -3.94 0.29
N ARG A 268 -6.89 -3.36 0.49
CA ARG A 268 -6.30 -2.34 -0.38
C ARG A 268 -4.78 -2.32 -0.21
N LEU A 269 -4.04 -2.17 -1.30
CA LEU A 269 -2.57 -2.16 -1.26
C LEU A 269 -2.04 -1.13 -0.26
N LEU A 270 -1.12 -1.51 0.62
CA LEU A 270 -0.60 -0.63 1.68
C LEU A 270 0.13 0.57 1.08
N SER A 271 -0.10 1.77 1.63
CA SER A 271 0.67 2.96 1.28
C SER A 271 2.09 2.88 1.84
N VAL A 272 3.00 3.69 1.28
CA VAL A 272 4.37 3.79 1.80
C VAL A 272 4.39 4.26 3.26
N SER A 273 3.52 5.21 3.61
CA SER A 273 3.31 5.68 4.98
C SER A 273 2.97 4.54 5.96
N MET A 274 2.02 3.68 5.58
CA MET A 274 1.61 2.51 6.38
C MET A 274 2.75 1.50 6.47
N GLY A 275 3.46 1.23 5.36
CA GLY A 275 4.60 0.32 5.34
C GLY A 275 5.70 0.73 6.30
N ASN A 276 6.06 2.02 6.32
CA ASN A 276 7.07 2.56 7.22
C ASN A 276 6.60 2.55 8.69
N ALA A 277 5.33 2.87 8.95
CA ALA A 277 4.76 2.77 10.30
C ALA A 277 4.70 1.31 10.81
N ILE A 278 4.41 0.34 9.93
CA ILE A 278 4.48 -1.09 10.25
C ILE A 278 5.93 -1.49 10.59
N LYS A 279 6.91 -1.07 9.79
CA LYS A 279 8.34 -1.34 10.08
C LYS A 279 8.73 -0.81 11.46
N TYR A 280 8.33 0.43 11.76
CA TYR A 280 8.55 1.06 13.07
C TYR A 280 7.91 0.27 14.22
N LEU A 281 6.63 -0.12 14.08
CA LEU A 281 5.95 -0.90 15.12
C LEU A 281 6.60 -2.27 15.32
N LYS A 282 6.93 -2.99 14.25
CA LYS A 282 7.59 -4.30 14.34
C LYS A 282 8.95 -4.20 15.03
N TYR A 283 9.70 -3.15 14.75
CA TYR A 283 10.99 -2.89 15.39
C TYR A 283 10.86 -2.79 16.92
N HIS A 284 9.90 -1.99 17.42
CA HIS A 284 9.67 -1.85 18.86
C HIS A 284 9.12 -3.13 19.50
N ILE A 285 8.30 -3.92 18.80
CA ILE A 285 7.82 -5.22 19.30
C ILE A 285 8.98 -6.19 19.50
N THR A 286 9.89 -6.30 18.52
CA THR A 286 11.03 -7.23 18.61
C THR A 286 12.05 -6.82 19.67
N ARG A 287 12.16 -5.51 19.97
CA ARG A 287 13.06 -4.98 21.01
C ARG A 287 12.40 -4.81 22.39
N THR A 288 11.14 -5.22 22.55
CA THR A 288 10.49 -5.21 23.87
C THR A 288 11.22 -6.22 24.76
N PRO A 289 11.73 -5.81 25.94
CA PRO A 289 12.52 -6.71 26.78
C PRO A 289 11.60 -7.74 27.46
N ASN A 290 12.16 -8.92 27.78
CA ASN A 290 11.40 -10.06 28.31
C ASN A 290 11.29 -10.05 29.85
N ASP A 291 11.95 -9.11 30.51
CA ASP A 291 11.99 -8.93 31.96
C ASP A 291 10.80 -8.11 32.50
N ILE A 292 10.18 -7.29 31.67
CA ILE A 292 9.01 -6.49 32.03
C ILE A 292 7.70 -7.29 31.93
N GLY A 293 6.73 -6.93 32.77
CA GLY A 293 5.41 -7.54 32.73
C GLY A 293 4.62 -7.16 31.48
N ASP A 294 3.73 -8.05 31.03
CA ASP A 294 2.88 -7.88 29.83
C ASP A 294 2.13 -6.55 29.77
N ILE A 295 1.61 -6.07 30.92
CA ILE A 295 0.84 -4.83 31.00
C ILE A 295 1.76 -3.64 30.69
N GLU A 296 2.95 -3.63 31.27
CA GLU A 296 3.95 -2.58 31.07
C GLU A 296 4.48 -2.62 29.64
N ALA A 297 4.80 -3.80 29.10
CA ALA A 297 5.20 -4.00 27.71
C ALA A 297 4.16 -3.44 26.73
N LYS A 298 2.87 -3.75 26.93
CA LYS A 298 1.79 -3.18 26.10
C LYS A 298 1.72 -1.67 26.22
N GLN A 299 1.88 -1.12 27.43
CA GLN A 299 1.85 0.32 27.64
C GLN A 299 3.02 1.02 26.91
N GLN A 300 4.22 0.45 26.95
CA GLN A 300 5.38 0.96 26.19
C GLN A 300 5.10 0.94 24.69
N LEU A 301 4.56 -0.15 24.14
CA LEU A 301 4.18 -0.22 22.72
C LEU A 301 3.11 0.81 22.33
N LEU A 302 2.10 1.03 23.18
CA LEU A 302 1.09 2.05 22.95
C LEU A 302 1.69 3.46 22.96
N ASN A 303 2.63 3.72 23.89
CA ASN A 303 3.36 4.99 23.95
C ASN A 303 4.20 5.21 22.69
N HIS A 304 4.89 4.18 22.18
CA HIS A 304 5.64 4.29 20.92
C HIS A 304 4.73 4.63 19.73
N ILE A 305 3.53 4.05 19.66
CA ILE A 305 2.55 4.43 18.62
C ILE A 305 2.12 5.89 18.77
N ASP A 306 1.85 6.35 19.99
CA ASP A 306 1.45 7.73 20.25
C ASP A 306 2.56 8.74 19.94
N SER A 307 3.81 8.43 20.31
CA SER A 307 4.99 9.22 19.92
C SER A 307 5.14 9.28 18.41
N PHE A 308 4.99 8.16 17.69
CA PHE A 308 5.05 8.15 16.23
C PHE A 308 4.00 9.06 15.60
N ILE A 309 2.74 8.97 16.05
CA ILE A 309 1.66 9.83 15.55
C ILE A 309 1.97 11.30 15.84
N LYS A 310 2.35 11.61 17.08
CA LYS A 310 2.61 12.98 17.51
C LYS A 310 3.79 13.59 16.76
N GLU A 311 4.94 12.94 16.76
CA GLU A 311 6.19 13.51 16.26
C GLU A 311 6.28 13.41 14.74
N ARG A 312 6.02 12.23 14.17
CA ARG A 312 6.27 11.98 12.75
C ARG A 312 5.12 12.39 11.84
N ILE A 313 3.93 12.66 12.38
CA ILE A 313 2.75 13.08 11.59
C ILE A 313 2.27 14.47 11.99
N LEU A 314 1.91 14.69 13.26
CA LEU A 314 1.28 15.94 13.69
C LEU A 314 2.28 17.09 13.75
N LEU A 315 3.33 16.97 14.57
CA LEU A 315 4.37 17.98 14.70
C LEU A 315 5.14 18.18 13.39
N ALA A 316 5.31 17.13 12.59
CA ALA A 316 5.87 17.24 11.26
C ALA A 316 5.01 18.14 10.35
N ALA A 317 3.67 18.00 10.39
CA ALA A 317 2.78 18.87 9.64
C ALA A 317 2.82 20.33 10.12
N ASP A 318 2.93 20.54 11.44
CA ASP A 318 3.12 21.87 12.04
C ASP A 318 4.42 22.51 11.54
N ALA A 319 5.52 21.75 11.55
CA ALA A 319 6.83 22.21 11.11
C ALA A 319 6.83 22.57 9.61
N ILE A 320 6.24 21.74 8.75
CA ILE A 320 6.11 22.03 7.31
C ILE A 320 5.35 23.36 7.09
N SER A 321 4.24 23.57 7.80
CA SER A 321 3.47 24.81 7.73
C SER A 321 4.28 26.02 8.22
N LYS A 322 5.02 25.85 9.32
CA LYS A 322 5.91 26.86 9.86
C LYS A 322 7.04 27.22 8.88
N TYR A 323 7.69 26.26 8.23
CA TYR A 323 8.73 26.55 7.24
C TYR A 323 8.19 27.30 6.03
N VAL A 324 6.99 26.97 5.54
CA VAL A 324 6.34 27.75 4.46
C VAL A 324 6.17 29.21 4.85
N LYS A 325 5.77 29.46 6.11
CA LYS A 325 5.63 30.81 6.66
C LYS A 325 6.98 31.52 6.80
N ASP A 326 7.91 30.91 7.53
CA ASP A 326 9.17 31.54 7.93
C ASP A 326 10.03 31.87 6.70
N GLU A 327 10.03 30.99 5.70
CA GLU A 327 10.71 31.17 4.42
C GLU A 327 9.90 31.99 3.39
N LYS A 328 8.78 32.58 3.81
CA LYS A 328 7.89 33.42 2.99
C LYS A 328 7.55 32.80 1.63
N LYS A 329 7.25 31.49 1.61
CA LYS A 329 6.91 30.77 0.37
C LYS A 329 5.51 31.08 -0.14
N ILE A 330 4.65 31.67 0.68
CA ILE A 330 3.37 32.26 0.27
C ILE A 330 3.41 33.74 0.63
N VAL A 331 3.21 34.60 -0.36
CA VAL A 331 3.21 36.07 -0.24
C VAL A 331 1.90 36.66 -0.75
N ASP A 332 1.66 37.93 -0.43
CA ASP A 332 0.46 38.62 -0.89
C ASP A 332 0.47 38.79 -2.42
N GLY A 333 -0.68 38.56 -3.05
CA GLY A 333 -0.85 38.55 -4.50
C GLY A 333 -0.62 37.19 -5.15
N ASP A 334 -0.25 36.15 -4.39
CA ASP A 334 -0.02 34.82 -4.96
C ASP A 334 -1.29 34.17 -5.54
N VAL A 335 -1.08 33.43 -6.62
CA VAL A 335 -2.07 32.55 -7.24
C VAL A 335 -1.53 31.13 -7.13
N ILE A 336 -2.09 30.37 -6.19
CA ILE A 336 -1.58 29.04 -5.82
C ILE A 336 -2.38 27.97 -6.55
N VAL A 337 -1.73 27.14 -7.35
CA VAL A 337 -2.33 25.94 -7.92
C VAL A 337 -2.13 24.77 -6.97
N VAL A 338 -3.21 24.02 -6.72
CA VAL A 338 -3.20 22.73 -6.02
C VAL A 338 -3.85 21.67 -6.88
N PHE A 339 -3.43 20.41 -6.72
CA PHE A 339 -4.01 19.29 -7.42
C PHE A 339 -4.62 18.27 -6.45
N SER A 340 -5.84 17.80 -6.76
CA SER A 340 -6.56 16.79 -5.98
C SER A 340 -6.80 17.24 -4.52
N CYS A 341 -6.76 16.32 -3.55
CA CYS A 341 -6.98 16.62 -2.13
C CYS A 341 -5.82 16.09 -1.26
N SER A 342 -5.03 17.02 -0.73
CA SER A 342 -3.92 16.74 0.19
C SER A 342 -4.14 17.43 1.54
N SER A 343 -4.09 16.67 2.63
CA SER A 343 -4.29 17.19 3.99
C SER A 343 -3.19 18.17 4.41
N ILE A 344 -1.94 17.92 4.01
CA ILE A 344 -0.81 18.79 4.36
C ILE A 344 -0.85 20.10 3.58
N VAL A 345 -1.16 20.04 2.28
CA VAL A 345 -1.31 21.26 1.44
C VAL A 345 -2.50 22.09 1.91
N LYS A 346 -3.63 21.45 2.24
CA LYS A 346 -4.79 22.10 2.88
C LYS A 346 -4.33 22.88 4.11
N ARG A 347 -3.56 22.23 4.99
CA ARG A 347 -3.09 22.85 6.24
C ARG A 347 -2.21 24.06 5.98
N VAL A 348 -1.20 23.92 5.12
CA VAL A 348 -0.31 25.02 4.72
C VAL A 348 -1.10 26.24 4.21
N ILE A 349 -2.07 26.00 3.33
CA ILE A 349 -2.92 27.05 2.76
C ILE A 349 -3.81 27.71 3.82
N CYS A 350 -4.48 26.91 4.65
CA CYS A 350 -5.33 27.43 5.73
C CYS A 350 -4.51 28.24 6.74
N ASP A 351 -3.32 27.76 7.12
CA ASP A 351 -2.46 28.45 8.07
C ASP A 351 -1.93 29.78 7.49
N ALA A 352 -1.59 29.82 6.20
CA ALA A 352 -1.23 31.06 5.52
C ALA A 352 -2.40 32.06 5.50
N HIS A 353 -3.63 31.59 5.24
CA HIS A 353 -4.81 32.43 5.27
C HIS A 353 -5.12 32.97 6.67
N ASN A 354 -5.02 32.13 7.70
CA ASN A 354 -5.22 32.51 9.11
C ASN A 354 -4.20 33.56 9.57
N GLN A 355 -3.06 33.69 8.90
CA GLN A 355 -2.05 34.71 9.15
C GLN A 355 -2.36 36.05 8.44
N GLY A 356 -3.48 36.15 7.73
CA GLY A 356 -3.89 37.36 7.02
C GLY A 356 -3.27 37.53 5.63
N ARG A 357 -2.61 36.50 5.08
CA ARG A 357 -2.05 36.56 3.71
C ARG A 357 -3.17 36.67 2.67
N LYS A 358 -2.98 37.54 1.68
CA LYS A 358 -3.94 37.78 0.61
C LYS A 358 -3.52 37.04 -0.66
N PHE A 359 -4.15 35.90 -0.92
CA PHE A 359 -3.89 35.07 -2.11
C PHE A 359 -5.18 34.39 -2.56
N ARG A 360 -5.16 33.78 -3.75
CA ARG A 360 -6.25 32.91 -4.24
C ARG A 360 -5.72 31.54 -4.63
N VAL A 361 -6.59 30.54 -4.63
CA VAL A 361 -6.23 29.15 -4.93
C VAL A 361 -6.94 28.65 -6.18
N ILE A 362 -6.22 28.05 -7.12
CA ILE A 362 -6.80 27.31 -8.23
C ILE A 362 -6.72 25.82 -7.90
N VAL A 363 -7.87 25.17 -7.72
CA VAL A 363 -7.98 23.74 -7.47
C VAL A 363 -8.15 23.02 -8.80
N VAL A 364 -7.13 22.28 -9.20
CA VAL A 364 -7.18 21.40 -10.37
C VAL A 364 -7.66 20.02 -9.94
N ASP A 365 -8.61 19.46 -10.67
CA ASP A 365 -9.21 18.16 -10.37
C ASP A 365 -9.18 17.20 -11.56
N ALA A 366 -9.25 15.91 -11.27
CA ALA A 366 -9.20 14.85 -12.26
C ALA A 366 -10.19 13.73 -11.95
N ARG A 367 -10.67 13.12 -13.04
CA ARG A 367 -11.49 11.93 -13.01
C ARG A 367 -10.66 10.70 -12.59
N PRO A 368 -11.29 9.63 -12.09
CA PRO A 368 -12.74 9.48 -11.86
C PRO A 368 -13.24 10.00 -10.51
N LYS A 369 -12.39 10.04 -9.48
CA LYS A 369 -12.83 10.29 -8.09
C LYS A 369 -13.15 11.75 -7.76
N MET A 370 -12.71 12.71 -8.58
CA MET A 370 -13.01 14.14 -8.41
C MET A 370 -12.72 14.65 -6.98
N GLU A 371 -11.55 14.29 -6.46
CA GLU A 371 -11.18 14.57 -5.07
C GLU A 371 -10.90 16.06 -4.82
N GLY A 372 -10.58 16.82 -5.86
CA GLY A 372 -10.42 18.27 -5.78
C GLY A 372 -11.70 18.98 -5.30
N LYS A 373 -12.89 18.42 -5.53
CA LYS A 373 -14.15 18.94 -4.95
C LYS A 373 -14.10 19.01 -3.42
N GLU A 374 -13.48 18.02 -2.78
CA GLU A 374 -13.34 17.98 -1.34
C GLU A 374 -12.33 19.02 -0.83
N MET A 375 -11.23 19.22 -1.55
CA MET A 375 -10.28 20.31 -1.28
C MET A 375 -10.98 21.66 -1.39
N LEU A 376 -11.68 21.91 -2.50
CA LEU A 376 -12.43 23.14 -2.75
C LEU A 376 -13.43 23.43 -1.62
N ARG A 377 -14.25 22.43 -1.24
CA ARG A 377 -15.22 22.55 -0.15
C ARG A 377 -14.56 22.99 1.17
N ARG A 378 -13.40 22.42 1.51
CA ARG A 378 -12.67 22.75 2.75
C ARG A 378 -12.08 24.16 2.73
N LEU A 379 -11.55 24.60 1.60
CA LEU A 379 -10.95 25.94 1.45
C LEU A 379 -12.03 27.03 1.44
N VAL A 380 -13.11 26.85 0.68
CA VAL A 380 -14.23 27.79 0.61
C VAL A 380 -14.89 27.99 1.97
N ARG A 381 -15.07 26.92 2.76
CA ARG A 381 -15.57 27.00 4.14
C ARG A 381 -14.72 27.88 5.07
N ARG A 382 -13.44 28.07 4.76
CA ARG A 382 -12.53 28.95 5.50
C ARG A 382 -12.50 30.38 4.96
N GLY A 383 -13.30 30.70 3.94
CA GLY A 383 -13.34 32.04 3.32
C GLY A 383 -12.24 32.29 2.29
N ILE A 384 -11.54 31.25 1.82
CA ILE A 384 -10.44 31.39 0.86
C ILE A 384 -11.01 31.48 -0.56
N THR A 385 -10.63 32.51 -1.30
CA THR A 385 -11.00 32.69 -2.71
C THR A 385 -10.42 31.55 -3.55
N CYS A 386 -11.31 30.77 -4.16
CA CYS A 386 -10.92 29.60 -4.95
C CYS A 386 -11.52 29.63 -6.37
N SER A 387 -10.75 29.15 -7.34
CA SER A 387 -11.21 28.77 -8.67
C SER A 387 -11.10 27.25 -8.81
N TYR A 388 -12.02 26.63 -9.55
CA TYR A 388 -12.02 25.18 -9.76
C TYR A 388 -11.95 24.87 -11.24
N VAL A 389 -10.97 24.06 -11.63
CA VAL A 389 -10.75 23.66 -13.02
C VAL A 389 -10.48 22.17 -13.11
N LEU A 390 -10.72 21.60 -14.28
CA LEU A 390 -10.36 20.22 -14.58
C LEU A 390 -8.96 20.16 -15.18
N MET A 391 -8.33 18.99 -15.12
CA MET A 391 -6.97 18.74 -15.63
C MET A 391 -6.76 19.21 -17.09
N ASN A 392 -7.77 19.12 -17.95
CA ASN A 392 -7.68 19.58 -19.34
C ASN A 392 -7.52 21.10 -19.48
N ALA A 393 -7.89 21.88 -18.46
CA ALA A 393 -7.70 23.32 -18.38
C ALA A 393 -6.47 23.70 -17.52
N ALA A 394 -5.61 22.74 -17.17
CA ALA A 394 -4.42 22.99 -16.36
C ALA A 394 -3.43 23.95 -17.04
N SER A 395 -3.30 23.91 -18.37
CA SER A 395 -2.46 24.84 -19.13
C SER A 395 -2.94 26.28 -18.99
N TYR A 396 -4.25 26.52 -19.10
CA TYR A 396 -4.87 27.83 -18.89
C TYR A 396 -4.67 28.31 -17.45
N ALA A 397 -4.95 27.45 -16.46
CA ALA A 397 -4.77 27.78 -15.06
C ALA A 397 -3.31 28.12 -14.70
N MET A 398 -2.34 27.47 -15.36
CA MET A 398 -0.92 27.71 -15.09
C MET A 398 -0.43 29.07 -15.57
N GLN A 399 -1.09 29.68 -16.58
CA GLN A 399 -0.72 31.03 -17.06
C GLN A 399 -0.93 32.10 -15.98
N GLU A 400 -1.91 31.90 -15.10
CA GLU A 400 -2.18 32.82 -13.99
C GLU A 400 -1.42 32.44 -12.70
N ALA A 401 -0.84 31.23 -12.64
CA ALA A 401 -0.29 30.67 -11.42
C ALA A 401 1.08 31.28 -11.09
N THR A 402 1.28 31.62 -9.82
CA THR A 402 2.60 32.06 -9.33
C THR A 402 3.36 30.91 -8.68
N LYS A 403 2.64 29.94 -8.10
CA LYS A 403 3.21 28.80 -7.36
C LYS A 403 2.33 27.56 -7.46
N VAL A 404 2.94 26.39 -7.41
CA VAL A 404 2.24 25.10 -7.34
C VAL A 404 2.60 24.40 -6.04
N PHE A 405 1.59 23.98 -5.26
CA PHE A 405 1.77 23.17 -4.07
C PHE A 405 1.17 21.78 -4.27
N LEU A 406 2.01 20.75 -4.09
CA LEU A 406 1.65 19.35 -4.26
C LEU A 406 1.83 18.58 -2.96
N GLY A 407 0.92 17.65 -2.69
CA GLY A 407 1.09 16.68 -1.62
C GLY A 407 1.75 15.42 -2.13
N ALA A 408 2.66 14.83 -1.36
CA ALA A 408 3.25 13.54 -1.69
C ALA A 408 2.49 12.36 -1.06
N HIS A 409 2.32 11.29 -1.85
CA HIS A 409 2.09 9.97 -1.27
C HIS A 409 3.39 9.40 -0.70
N ALA A 410 4.50 9.55 -1.45
CA ALA A 410 5.85 9.23 -1.03
C ALA A 410 6.89 10.02 -1.83
N MET A 411 8.06 10.24 -1.21
CA MET A 411 9.28 10.64 -1.93
C MET A 411 10.21 9.43 -2.04
N LEU A 412 10.74 9.18 -3.24
CA LEU A 412 11.58 8.03 -3.55
C LEU A 412 13.07 8.35 -3.39
N ALA A 413 13.90 7.33 -3.21
CA ALA A 413 15.33 7.49 -2.96
C ALA A 413 16.09 8.18 -4.12
N ASN A 414 15.56 8.10 -5.35
CA ASN A 414 16.08 8.82 -6.52
C ASN A 414 15.54 10.26 -6.66
N GLY A 415 14.84 10.77 -5.65
CA GLY A 415 14.25 12.10 -5.64
C GLY A 415 12.93 12.23 -6.41
N CYS A 416 12.43 11.15 -7.02
CA CYS A 416 11.13 11.17 -7.69
C CYS A 416 9.99 11.31 -6.67
N LEU A 417 8.95 12.05 -7.04
CA LEU A 417 7.71 12.17 -6.27
C LEU A 417 6.71 11.13 -6.74
N MET A 418 6.20 10.32 -5.81
CA MET A 418 5.03 9.48 -6.06
C MET A 418 3.79 10.16 -5.47
N SER A 419 2.81 10.50 -6.32
CA SER A 419 1.55 11.11 -5.89
C SER A 419 0.41 10.69 -6.81
N ARG A 420 -0.78 11.31 -6.67
CA ARG A 420 -1.98 10.95 -7.44
C ARG A 420 -1.73 11.11 -8.93
N VAL A 421 -2.28 10.20 -9.72
CA VAL A 421 -2.19 10.27 -11.19
C VAL A 421 -2.57 11.67 -11.69
N GLY A 422 -1.73 12.24 -12.54
CA GLY A 422 -1.87 13.62 -13.02
C GLY A 422 -0.93 14.61 -12.31
N THR A 423 -0.28 14.21 -11.23
CA THR A 423 0.71 15.07 -10.55
C THR A 423 1.91 15.36 -11.46
N SER A 424 2.36 14.35 -12.21
CA SER A 424 3.47 14.51 -13.16
C SER A 424 3.12 15.49 -14.29
N LEU A 425 1.88 15.45 -14.78
CA LEU A 425 1.39 16.38 -15.81
C LEU A 425 1.33 17.82 -15.28
N ILE A 426 0.82 18.03 -14.06
CA ILE A 426 0.79 19.36 -13.44
C ILE A 426 2.20 19.90 -13.26
N ALA A 427 3.14 19.09 -12.76
CA ALA A 427 4.52 19.50 -12.56
C ALA A 427 5.23 19.83 -13.89
N MET A 428 4.96 19.05 -14.94
CA MET A 428 5.49 19.30 -16.28
C MET A 428 4.98 20.61 -16.88
N ILE A 429 3.66 20.86 -16.81
CA ILE A 429 3.05 22.11 -17.29
C ILE A 429 3.60 23.29 -16.49
N ALA A 430 3.68 23.18 -15.16
CA ALA A 430 4.25 24.21 -14.29
C ALA A 430 5.68 24.55 -14.70
N LYS A 431 6.53 23.54 -14.94
CA LYS A 431 7.89 23.73 -15.40
C LYS A 431 7.94 24.47 -16.74
N SER A 432 7.07 24.11 -17.70
CA SER A 432 7.01 24.78 -19.01
C SER A 432 6.60 26.24 -18.92
N CYS A 433 5.80 26.61 -17.90
CA CYS A 433 5.39 27.99 -17.61
C CYS A 433 6.33 28.71 -16.64
N ASN A 434 7.47 28.12 -16.26
CA ASN A 434 8.41 28.63 -15.25
C ASN A 434 7.78 28.87 -13.87
N VAL A 435 6.74 28.11 -13.52
CA VAL A 435 6.07 28.16 -12.22
C VAL A 435 6.74 27.16 -11.26
N PRO A 436 7.23 27.58 -10.09
CA PRO A 436 7.91 26.70 -9.15
C PRO A 436 6.95 25.70 -8.52
N VAL A 437 7.40 24.44 -8.44
CA VAL A 437 6.65 23.32 -7.86
C VAL A 437 7.20 22.98 -6.49
N MET A 438 6.39 23.15 -5.46
CA MET A 438 6.71 22.89 -4.06
C MET A 438 5.96 21.66 -3.57
N VAL A 439 6.70 20.67 -3.09
CA VAL A 439 6.14 19.40 -2.60
C VAL A 439 6.16 19.38 -1.09
N CYS A 440 4.99 19.29 -0.45
CA CYS A 440 4.89 19.10 0.99
C CYS A 440 4.86 17.60 1.31
N CYS A 441 5.86 17.12 2.05
CA CYS A 441 5.98 15.71 2.42
C CYS A 441 6.63 15.57 3.80
N GLU A 442 5.96 14.85 4.69
CA GLU A 442 6.55 14.40 5.95
C GLU A 442 7.61 13.32 5.68
N THR A 443 8.73 13.34 6.39
CA THR A 443 9.86 12.44 6.08
C THR A 443 9.55 10.96 6.34
N TYR A 444 8.55 10.63 7.17
CA TYR A 444 8.13 9.23 7.38
C TYR A 444 7.50 8.59 6.13
N LYS A 445 7.16 9.37 5.10
CA LYS A 445 6.71 8.90 3.79
C LYS A 445 7.85 8.68 2.79
N PHE A 446 9.09 8.88 3.20
CA PHE A 446 10.23 8.62 2.32
C PHE A 446 10.39 7.11 2.11
N SER A 447 10.81 6.73 0.90
CA SER A 447 11.01 5.34 0.52
C SER A 447 12.45 5.12 0.05
N GLU A 448 13.08 4.07 0.56
CA GLU A 448 14.38 3.57 0.06
C GLU A 448 14.28 3.04 -1.38
N ARG A 449 13.06 2.80 -1.86
CA ARG A 449 12.82 2.34 -3.23
C ARG A 449 13.11 3.47 -4.21
N GLY A 450 13.92 3.17 -5.22
CA GLY A 450 13.99 3.95 -6.47
C GLY A 450 13.01 3.37 -7.49
N GLN A 451 12.26 4.24 -8.17
CA GLN A 451 11.37 3.87 -9.26
C GLN A 451 11.39 5.00 -10.28
N THR A 452 11.51 4.65 -11.55
CA THR A 452 11.64 5.60 -12.68
C THR A 452 10.38 5.68 -13.53
N ASP A 453 9.53 4.66 -13.47
CA ASP A 453 8.30 4.57 -14.24
C ASP A 453 7.05 4.54 -13.35
N SER A 454 5.87 4.69 -13.95
CA SER A 454 4.58 4.59 -13.23
C SER A 454 3.90 3.22 -13.39
N PHE A 455 4.63 2.19 -13.84
CA PHE A 455 4.10 0.88 -14.22
C PHE A 455 4.41 -0.21 -13.19
N VAL A 456 5.67 -0.31 -12.74
CA VAL A 456 6.16 -1.47 -11.97
C VAL A 456 5.53 -1.53 -10.59
N PHE A 457 5.43 -0.40 -9.89
CA PHE A 457 4.75 -0.31 -8.59
C PHE A 457 3.66 0.75 -8.64
N ASN A 458 2.42 0.29 -8.74
CA ASN A 458 1.25 1.16 -8.72
C ASN A 458 0.05 0.46 -8.05
N GLU A 459 -0.99 1.23 -7.77
CA GLU A 459 -2.29 0.75 -7.32
C GLU A 459 -3.27 0.91 -8.49
N LEU A 460 -3.97 -0.17 -8.83
CA LEU A 460 -5.07 -0.15 -9.80
C LEU A 460 -6.38 0.14 -9.06
N GLY A 461 -7.06 1.19 -9.49
CA GLY A 461 -8.41 1.52 -9.08
C GLY A 461 -9.45 0.62 -9.74
N ASP A 462 -10.70 0.80 -9.32
CA ASP A 462 -11.83 0.09 -9.89
C ASP A 462 -12.03 0.54 -11.35
N PRO A 463 -12.10 -0.38 -12.33
CA PRO A 463 -12.42 -0.01 -13.71
C PRO A 463 -13.81 0.63 -13.84
N ASP A 464 -14.78 0.25 -12.99
CA ASP A 464 -16.15 0.77 -13.07
C ASP A 464 -16.26 2.23 -12.61
N ASP A 465 -15.27 2.73 -11.88
CA ASP A 465 -15.16 4.18 -11.59
C ASP A 465 -15.05 5.02 -12.89
N LEU A 466 -14.61 4.43 -14.00
CA LEU A 466 -14.54 5.10 -15.31
C LEU A 466 -15.85 5.05 -16.09
N VAL A 467 -16.71 4.05 -15.80
CA VAL A 467 -17.98 3.80 -16.48
C VAL A 467 -19.02 4.83 -16.05
N HIS A 468 -19.14 5.10 -14.75
CA HIS A 468 -20.19 5.96 -14.20
C HIS A 468 -19.87 7.47 -14.38
N ILE A 469 -19.91 7.95 -15.61
CA ILE A 469 -19.68 9.36 -15.98
C ILE A 469 -21.01 10.13 -15.95
N GLY A 470 -21.44 10.60 -14.78
CA GLY A 470 -22.69 11.37 -14.66
C GLY A 470 -23.95 10.48 -14.61
N ASN A 471 -25.10 11.08 -14.94
CA ASN A 471 -26.43 10.51 -14.65
C ASN A 471 -27.15 9.83 -15.84
N LYS A 472 -26.45 9.49 -16.93
CA LYS A 472 -27.04 8.79 -18.08
C LYS A 472 -26.40 7.42 -18.27
N GLU A 473 -27.10 6.53 -18.97
CA GLU A 473 -26.59 5.24 -19.44
C GLU A 473 -25.18 5.40 -20.02
N SER A 474 -24.25 4.58 -19.53
CA SER A 474 -22.86 4.65 -19.95
C SER A 474 -22.63 3.67 -21.09
N TYR A 475 -22.08 4.15 -22.20
CA TYR A 475 -21.62 3.31 -23.31
C TYR A 475 -20.52 2.31 -22.91
N LEU A 476 -19.96 2.44 -21.70
CA LEU A 476 -18.98 1.54 -21.14
C LEU A 476 -19.59 0.53 -20.15
N SER A 477 -20.91 0.49 -19.97
CA SER A 477 -21.57 -0.44 -19.02
C SER A 477 -21.22 -1.90 -19.30
N ASP A 478 -21.31 -2.31 -20.56
CA ASP A 478 -21.06 -3.70 -21.00
C ASP A 478 -19.59 -3.94 -21.40
N TRP A 479 -18.64 -3.16 -20.85
CA TRP A 479 -17.23 -3.25 -21.25
C TRP A 479 -16.61 -4.64 -21.02
N ARG A 480 -17.16 -5.40 -20.07
CA ARG A 480 -16.77 -6.78 -19.75
C ARG A 480 -17.16 -7.79 -20.83
N ASP A 481 -18.12 -7.46 -21.69
CA ASP A 481 -18.56 -8.36 -22.77
C ASP A 481 -17.67 -8.20 -24.02
N HIS A 482 -17.14 -7.00 -24.27
CA HIS A 482 -16.37 -6.69 -25.49
C HIS A 482 -14.88 -7.05 -25.42
N SER A 483 -14.47 -8.16 -26.02
CA SER A 483 -13.09 -8.72 -25.90
C SER A 483 -11.96 -7.76 -26.31
N SER A 484 -12.25 -6.75 -27.13
CA SER A 484 -11.32 -5.70 -27.57
C SER A 484 -11.25 -4.48 -26.64
N LEU A 485 -12.02 -4.46 -25.54
CA LEU A 485 -12.11 -3.33 -24.62
C LEU A 485 -11.57 -3.71 -23.23
N THR A 486 -10.74 -2.83 -22.68
CA THR A 486 -10.21 -2.93 -21.32
C THR A 486 -10.16 -1.54 -20.69
N LEU A 487 -10.61 -1.42 -19.43
CA LEU A 487 -10.56 -0.17 -18.69
C LEU A 487 -9.37 -0.14 -17.72
N LEU A 488 -8.67 1.00 -17.64
CA LEU A 488 -7.50 1.17 -16.80
C LEU A 488 -7.60 2.43 -15.96
N ASN A 489 -7.53 2.26 -14.65
CA ASN A 489 -7.59 3.34 -13.68
C ASN A 489 -6.35 3.26 -12.77
N LEU A 490 -5.29 3.99 -13.08
CA LEU A 490 -4.11 4.09 -12.21
C LEU A 490 -4.37 5.09 -11.09
N VAL A 491 -3.94 4.79 -9.86
CA VAL A 491 -4.13 5.68 -8.72
C VAL A 491 -2.97 6.66 -8.55
N TYR A 492 -1.74 6.23 -8.83
CA TYR A 492 -0.53 7.02 -8.63
C TYR A 492 0.27 7.21 -9.92
N ASP A 493 1.09 8.26 -9.95
CA ASP A 493 2.16 8.43 -10.93
C ASP A 493 3.48 8.83 -10.25
N VAL A 494 4.57 8.68 -10.99
CA VAL A 494 5.92 9.06 -10.58
C VAL A 494 6.31 10.31 -11.36
N THR A 495 6.59 11.38 -10.63
CA THR A 495 7.03 12.67 -11.16
C THR A 495 8.56 12.76 -11.03
N PRO A 496 9.27 12.91 -12.15
CA PRO A 496 10.72 13.10 -12.15
C PRO A 496 11.17 14.35 -11.36
N PRO A 497 12.35 14.33 -10.71
CA PRO A 497 12.83 15.40 -9.86
C PRO A 497 13.08 16.73 -10.61
N GLU A 498 13.35 16.71 -11.91
CA GLU A 498 13.60 17.90 -12.74
C GLU A 498 12.40 18.87 -12.82
N PHE A 499 11.19 18.36 -12.60
CA PHE A 499 9.95 19.14 -12.55
C PHE A 499 9.65 19.68 -11.15
N ILE A 500 10.42 19.31 -10.14
CA ILE A 500 10.19 19.68 -8.75
C ILE A 500 11.23 20.72 -8.33
N SER A 501 10.78 21.86 -7.83
CA SER A 501 11.68 22.92 -7.39
C SER A 501 12.23 22.67 -5.99
N LEU A 502 11.38 22.23 -5.06
CA LEU A 502 11.76 21.99 -3.67
C LEU A 502 10.81 21.03 -2.95
N VAL A 503 11.35 20.33 -1.95
CA VAL A 503 10.60 19.47 -1.04
C VAL A 503 10.60 20.10 0.35
N ILE A 504 9.42 20.36 0.89
CA ILE A 504 9.22 20.92 2.23
C ILE A 504 8.93 19.77 3.19
N THR A 505 9.82 19.61 4.16
CA THR A 505 9.75 18.59 5.21
C THR A 505 9.79 19.25 6.58
N GLU A 506 9.62 18.46 7.64
CA GLU A 506 9.82 18.91 9.01
C GLU A 506 11.30 19.18 9.37
N LEU A 507 12.25 18.83 8.49
CA LEU A 507 13.67 19.17 8.64
C LEU A 507 14.03 20.49 7.94
N GLY A 508 13.07 21.07 7.20
CA GLY A 508 13.27 22.26 6.38
C GLY A 508 13.03 22.02 4.90
N LEU A 509 13.48 22.98 4.09
CA LEU A 509 13.39 22.95 2.64
C LEU A 509 14.62 22.28 2.07
N ILE A 510 14.41 21.16 1.37
CA ILE A 510 15.49 20.36 0.81
C ILE A 510 15.26 20.13 -0.69
N PRO A 511 16.32 19.96 -1.49
CA PRO A 511 16.18 19.49 -2.86
C PRO A 511 15.76 18.00 -2.88
N CYS A 512 15.17 17.56 -3.99
CA CYS A 512 14.76 16.17 -4.18
C CYS A 512 15.91 15.16 -3.99
N THR A 513 17.13 15.56 -4.33
CA THR A 513 18.35 14.74 -4.21
C THR A 513 18.76 14.46 -2.76
N SER A 514 18.23 15.19 -1.79
CA SER A 514 18.53 15.01 -0.35
C SER A 514 17.68 13.94 0.33
N VAL A 515 16.66 13.38 -0.33
CA VAL A 515 15.82 12.30 0.21
C VAL A 515 16.66 11.12 0.78
N PRO A 516 17.65 10.55 0.08
CA PRO A 516 18.47 9.47 0.62
C PRO A 516 19.35 9.90 1.80
N VAL A 517 19.73 11.18 1.90
CA VAL A 517 20.49 11.70 3.06
C VAL A 517 19.62 11.65 4.31
N VAL A 518 18.37 12.11 4.20
CA VAL A 518 17.39 12.07 5.30
C VAL A 518 17.09 10.63 5.72
N LEU A 519 16.95 9.71 4.75
CA LEU A 519 16.75 8.28 5.05
C LEU A 519 17.92 7.70 5.87
N ARG A 520 19.17 8.03 5.52
CA ARG A 520 20.36 7.59 6.28
C ARG A 520 20.41 8.18 7.68
N MET A 521 20.12 9.46 7.84
CA MET A 521 20.07 10.12 9.16
C MET A 521 19.07 9.43 10.09
N LYS A 522 17.88 9.12 9.57
CA LYS A 522 16.86 8.39 10.33
C LYS A 522 17.24 6.96 10.68
N GLN A 523 17.97 6.28 9.81
CA GLN A 523 18.42 4.92 10.10
C GLN A 523 19.47 4.91 11.20
N ALA A 524 20.32 5.93 11.28
CA ALA A 524 21.26 6.13 12.38
C ALA A 524 20.53 6.45 13.71
N GLU A 525 19.49 7.30 13.70
CA GLU A 525 18.65 7.53 14.89
C GLU A 525 18.06 6.22 15.46
N ILE A 526 17.68 5.29 14.57
CA ILE A 526 17.14 4.00 14.96
C ILE A 526 18.23 3.06 15.50
N SER A 527 19.47 3.11 14.98
CA SER A 527 20.55 2.26 15.48
C SER A 527 21.12 2.72 16.83
N ASP A 528 21.05 4.02 17.11
CA ASP A 528 21.61 4.62 18.33
C ASP A 528 20.64 4.60 19.53
N THR A 529 19.39 4.17 19.30
CA THR A 529 18.36 3.93 20.32
C THR A 529 18.11 2.44 20.50
#